data_AF-A0A2V8GWE2-F1
#
_entry.id   AF-A0A2V8GWE2-F1
#
_cell.length_a   1.000
_cell.length_b   1.000
_cell.length_c   1.000
_cell.angle_alpha   90.00
_cell.angle_beta   90.00
_cell.angle_gamma   90.00
#
_symmetry.space_group_name_H-M   'P 1'
#
loop_
_entity.id
_entity.type
_entity.pdbx_description
1 polymer ?
#
loop_
_entity_poly.entity_id
_entity_poly.type
_entity_poly.pdbx_seq_one_letter_code
_entity_poly.pdbx_strand_id
1 'polypeptide(L)'
;VELNSRCALPGLFEGEDGNNPYTILQPPGKVVIVYDYNHTSREIDLNRREHFGKNIRLFMGDSLGHWEGSTLVVDTTNFNGHVAYSREIPYLSEDLHTIERFTMVDENTIEYEVTIDDPKLFTGPWKVAGSFSRVAQGVESLEFACAEGSQTLQNIFGLPPATR
;
A
#
# COMPACT_ATOMS: atom_id res chain seq x y z
N VAL A 1 -5.41 -25.65 -2.16
CA VAL A 1 -4.18 -24.88 -2.38
C VAL A 1 -4.46 -23.88 -3.49
N GLU A 2 -4.65 -22.61 -3.14
CA GLU A 2 -4.33 -21.57 -4.11
C GLU A 2 -2.82 -21.70 -4.38
N LEU A 3 -2.46 -22.43 -5.44
CA LEU A 3 -1.06 -22.71 -5.80
C LEU A 3 -0.26 -21.44 -6.10
N ASN A 4 -0.94 -20.30 -6.11
CA ASN A 4 -0.42 -18.98 -6.39
C ASN A 4 -0.48 -18.03 -5.18
N SER A 5 -0.92 -18.46 -3.98
CA SER A 5 -0.85 -17.60 -2.79
C SER A 5 0.62 -17.31 -2.48
N ARG A 6 1.03 -16.05 -2.58
CA ARG A 6 2.37 -15.61 -2.20
C ARG A 6 2.25 -14.76 -0.94
N CYS A 7 3.07 -15.06 0.06
CA CYS A 7 3.28 -14.17 1.19
C CYS A 7 4.11 -12.96 0.70
N ALA A 8 3.45 -12.00 0.08
CA ALA A 8 4.03 -10.76 -0.43
C ALA A 8 3.52 -9.58 0.41
N LEU A 9 4.32 -8.53 0.55
CA LEU A 9 3.80 -7.30 1.15
C LEU A 9 2.67 -6.74 0.27
N PRO A 10 1.66 -6.08 0.85
CA PRO A 10 0.52 -5.55 0.10
C PRO A 10 0.93 -4.52 -0.98
N GLY A 11 2.16 -4.00 -0.87
CA GLY A 11 2.58 -2.87 -1.69
C GLY A 11 1.82 -1.61 -1.28
N LEU A 12 2.00 -0.55 -2.07
CA LEU A 12 1.45 0.76 -1.75
C LEU A 12 -0.09 0.78 -1.73
N PHE A 13 -0.72 0.10 -2.68
CA PHE A 13 -2.14 0.28 -2.98
C PHE A 13 -3.04 -0.73 -2.26
N GLU A 14 -2.62 -1.99 -2.08
CA GLU A 14 -3.44 -2.97 -1.36
C GLU A 14 -3.49 -2.71 0.15
N GLY A 15 -2.50 -2.00 0.70
CA GLY A 15 -2.51 -1.60 2.12
C GLY A 15 -3.56 -0.54 2.43
N GLU A 16 -3.96 0.25 1.43
CA GLU A 16 -4.85 1.42 1.58
C GLU A 16 -6.17 1.24 0.81
N ASP A 17 -6.56 -0.01 0.54
CA ASP A 17 -7.71 -0.37 -0.29
C ASP A 17 -9.09 -0.18 0.38
N GLY A 18 -9.10 0.21 1.65
CA GLY A 18 -10.31 0.48 2.44
C GLY A 18 -11.02 -0.77 2.97
N ASN A 19 -10.49 -1.97 2.75
CA ASN A 19 -11.09 -3.21 3.27
C ASN A 19 -10.76 -3.44 4.75
N ASN A 20 -9.65 -2.89 5.21
CA ASN A 20 -9.14 -3.08 6.56
C ASN A 20 -8.74 -1.77 7.25
N PRO A 21 -8.90 -1.68 8.59
CA PRO A 21 -8.47 -0.53 9.35
C PRO A 21 -6.94 -0.52 9.51
N TYR A 22 -6.32 0.59 9.16
CA TYR A 22 -4.91 0.85 9.43
C TYR A 22 -4.73 2.03 10.39
N THR A 23 -3.58 2.07 11.06
CA THR A 23 -3.26 3.08 12.07
C THR A 23 -2.20 4.03 11.56
N ILE A 24 -2.45 5.34 11.67
CA ILE A 24 -1.46 6.38 11.36
C ILE A 24 -0.85 6.89 12.67
N LEU A 25 0.47 6.74 12.80
CA LEU A 25 1.27 7.24 13.91
C LEU A 25 2.13 8.41 13.44
N GLN A 26 2.28 9.44 14.29
CA GLN A 26 3.06 10.63 13.96
C GLN A 26 4.15 10.91 15.00
N PRO A 27 5.17 10.04 15.14
CA PRO A 27 6.33 10.35 15.96
C PRO A 27 7.11 11.54 15.36
N PRO A 28 7.96 12.22 16.16
CA PRO A 28 8.75 13.34 15.64
C PRO A 28 9.57 12.95 14.40
N GLY A 29 9.35 13.68 13.30
CA GLY A 29 10.11 13.51 12.06
C GLY A 29 9.62 12.42 11.10
N LYS A 30 8.56 11.67 11.45
CA LYS A 30 7.98 10.64 10.57
C LYS A 30 6.46 10.60 10.65
N VAL A 31 5.84 10.10 9.59
CA VAL A 31 4.50 9.53 9.63
C VAL A 31 4.65 8.04 9.37
N VAL A 32 4.02 7.20 10.18
CA VAL A 32 4.07 5.75 10.03
C VAL A 32 2.66 5.24 9.83
N ILE A 33 2.43 4.54 8.73
CA ILE A 33 1.17 3.84 8.47
C ILE A 33 1.40 2.37 8.83
N VAL A 34 0.61 1.86 9.77
CA VAL A 34 0.64 0.48 10.22
C VAL A 34 -0.58 -0.21 9.67
N TYR A 35 -0.34 -1.18 8.79
CA TYR A 35 -1.38 -1.98 8.17
C TYR A 35 -1.60 -3.24 8.99
N ASP A 36 -2.84 -3.71 9.09
CA ASP A 36 -3.10 -5.03 9.65
C ASP A 36 -2.58 -6.13 8.71
N TYR A 37 -2.78 -5.94 7.41
CA TYR A 37 -2.40 -6.88 6.36
C TYR A 37 -0.90 -7.14 6.35
N ASN A 38 -0.53 -8.41 6.56
CA ASN A 38 0.85 -8.89 6.66
C ASN A 38 1.72 -8.16 7.70
N HIS A 39 1.11 -7.53 8.72
CA HIS A 39 1.80 -6.78 9.78
C HIS A 39 2.84 -5.80 9.24
N THR A 40 2.59 -5.20 8.08
CA THR A 40 3.55 -4.29 7.46
C THR A 40 3.39 -2.88 7.98
N SER A 41 4.48 -2.12 7.92
CA SER A 41 4.46 -0.69 8.19
C SER A 41 5.17 0.06 7.08
N ARG A 42 4.67 1.25 6.78
CA ARG A 42 5.29 2.18 5.86
C ARG A 42 5.72 3.41 6.64
N GLU A 43 7.02 3.69 6.57
CA GLU A 43 7.59 4.90 7.17
C GLU A 43 7.73 5.98 6.11
N ILE A 44 7.13 7.13 6.36
CA ILE A 44 7.23 8.35 5.57
C ILE A 44 8.15 9.31 6.34
N ASP A 45 9.34 9.55 5.81
CA ASP A 45 10.32 10.42 6.47
C ASP A 45 10.04 11.90 6.14
N LEU A 46 9.91 12.75 7.16
CA LEU A 46 9.61 14.18 7.02
C LEU A 46 10.86 15.07 7.02
N ASN A 47 12.01 14.52 7.43
CA ASN A 47 13.24 15.27 7.65
C ASN A 47 14.24 15.09 6.52
N ARG A 48 14.28 13.89 5.93
CA ARG A 48 15.10 13.58 4.77
C ARG A 48 14.61 14.35 3.54
N ARG A 49 15.55 14.71 2.67
CA ARG A 49 15.31 15.54 1.48
C ARG A 49 15.62 14.85 0.17
N GLU A 50 16.35 13.74 0.23
CA GLU A 50 16.76 12.97 -0.94
C GLU A 50 16.39 11.51 -0.74
N HIS A 51 15.88 10.90 -1.80
CA HIS A 51 15.63 9.47 -1.83
C HIS A 51 16.94 8.68 -1.76
N PHE A 52 16.82 7.42 -1.38
CA PHE A 52 17.92 6.47 -1.49
C PHE A 52 18.44 6.38 -2.94
N GLY A 53 19.74 6.09 -3.08
CA GLY A 53 20.34 5.88 -4.39
C GLY A 53 19.60 4.81 -5.20
N LYS A 54 19.55 4.98 -6.53
CA LYS A 54 18.72 4.18 -7.46
C LYS A 54 18.93 2.66 -7.41
N ASN A 55 20.03 2.19 -6.81
CA ASN A 55 20.32 0.76 -6.65
C ASN A 55 19.59 0.11 -5.47
N ILE A 56 19.00 0.90 -4.57
CA ILE A 56 18.19 0.40 -3.46
C ILE A 56 16.76 0.23 -3.96
N ARG A 57 16.24 -0.99 -3.89
CA ARG A 57 14.88 -1.35 -4.35
C ARG A 57 14.10 -2.01 -3.22
N LEU A 58 12.95 -1.45 -2.89
CA LEU A 58 12.13 -1.78 -1.72
C LEU A 58 10.73 -2.17 -2.16
N PHE A 59 10.08 -3.04 -1.38
CA PHE A 59 8.72 -3.48 -1.70
C PHE A 59 7.69 -2.35 -1.54
N MET A 60 7.81 -1.57 -0.45
CA MET A 60 6.94 -0.42 -0.17
C MET A 60 7.48 0.90 -0.73
N GLY A 61 8.56 0.83 -1.52
CA GLY A 61 9.27 2.01 -1.99
C GLY A 61 9.98 2.79 -0.88
N ASP A 62 10.50 3.95 -1.26
CA ASP A 62 11.17 4.91 -0.38
C ASP A 62 10.32 6.18 -0.30
N SER A 63 9.67 6.42 0.84
CA SER A 63 8.72 7.53 1.01
C SER A 63 9.33 8.74 1.70
N LEU A 64 9.14 9.91 1.11
CA LEU A 64 9.46 11.23 1.65
C LEU A 64 8.20 12.06 1.75
N GLY A 65 8.00 12.72 2.90
CA GLY A 65 6.82 13.53 3.14
C GLY A 65 7.14 14.99 3.46
N HIS A 66 6.23 15.87 3.08
CA HIS A 66 6.20 17.25 3.57
C HIS A 66 4.76 17.75 3.72
N TRP A 67 4.57 18.75 4.57
CA TRP A 67 3.26 19.34 4.82
C TRP A 67 3.04 20.59 3.96
N GLU A 68 1.90 20.64 3.28
CA GLU A 68 1.36 21.80 2.57
C GLU A 68 0.03 22.19 3.23
N GLY A 69 0.08 23.05 4.24
CA GLY A 69 -1.11 23.37 5.04
C GLY A 69 -1.61 22.15 5.80
N SER A 70 -2.83 21.70 5.50
CA SER A 70 -3.44 20.47 6.06
C SER A 70 -3.22 19.21 5.22
N THR A 71 -2.43 19.30 4.14
CA THR A 71 -2.13 18.17 3.26
C THR A 71 -0.72 17.64 3.53
N LEU A 72 -0.60 16.35 3.83
CA LEU A 72 0.66 15.62 3.74
C LEU A 72 0.85 15.20 2.29
N VAL A 73 1.90 15.70 1.64
CA VAL A 73 2.32 15.26 0.32
C VAL A 73 3.43 14.25 0.48
N VAL A 74 3.30 13.10 -0.17
CA VAL A 74 4.26 12.00 -0.07
C VAL A 74 4.77 11.65 -1.47
N ASP A 75 6.07 11.81 -1.66
CA ASP A 75 6.79 11.34 -2.85
C ASP A 75 7.37 9.95 -2.55
N THR A 76 7.08 8.96 -3.40
CA THR A 76 7.61 7.61 -3.23
C THR A 76 8.21 7.07 -4.51
N THR A 77 9.44 6.58 -4.39
CA THR A 77 10.22 5.98 -5.48
C THR A 77 10.82 4.64 -5.04
N ASN A 78 11.84 4.13 -5.75
CA ASN A 78 12.65 2.97 -5.35
C ASN A 78 11.87 1.66 -5.17
N PHE A 79 10.78 1.46 -5.93
CA PHE A 79 10.04 0.20 -5.92
C PHE A 79 10.82 -0.94 -6.56
N ASN A 80 10.58 -2.17 -6.10
CA ASN A 80 11.26 -3.37 -6.60
C ASN A 80 10.60 -4.02 -7.83
N GLY A 81 9.55 -3.43 -8.39
CA GLY A 81 8.84 -3.98 -9.55
C GLY A 81 7.86 -5.11 -9.23
N HIS A 82 7.53 -5.33 -7.94
CA HIS A 82 6.61 -6.38 -7.49
C HIS A 82 5.34 -5.84 -6.81
N VAL A 83 5.11 -4.51 -6.86
CA VAL A 83 3.90 -3.88 -6.34
C VAL A 83 2.76 -4.07 -7.34
N ALA A 84 1.60 -4.51 -6.88
CA ALA A 84 0.36 -4.52 -7.67
C ALA A 84 -0.47 -3.26 -7.36
N TYR A 85 -1.23 -2.78 -8.34
CA TYR A 85 -2.26 -1.76 -8.11
C TYR A 85 -3.65 -2.40 -7.94
N SER A 86 -3.97 -3.41 -8.76
CA SER A 86 -5.23 -4.15 -8.68
C SER A 86 -5.08 -5.54 -9.30
N ARG A 87 -6.17 -6.31 -9.34
CA ARG A 87 -6.20 -7.60 -10.05
C ARG A 87 -5.97 -7.45 -11.56
N GLU A 88 -6.40 -6.33 -12.15
CA GLU A 88 -6.25 -5.99 -13.56
C GLU A 88 -4.87 -5.38 -13.87
N ILE A 89 -4.22 -4.76 -12.87
CA ILE A 89 -2.85 -4.22 -12.95
C ILE A 89 -2.00 -4.95 -11.89
N PRO A 90 -1.63 -6.21 -12.16
CA PRO A 90 -1.04 -7.11 -11.16
C PRO A 90 0.44 -6.85 -10.88
N TYR A 91 1.07 -5.90 -11.60
CA TYR A 91 2.40 -5.42 -11.30
C TYR A 91 2.60 -4.00 -11.86
N LEU A 92 3.46 -3.24 -11.19
CA LEU A 92 4.06 -1.98 -11.61
C LEU A 92 5.58 -2.17 -11.68
N SER A 93 6.25 -1.40 -12.53
CA SER A 93 7.68 -1.54 -12.79
C SER A 93 8.55 -0.94 -11.67
N GLU A 94 9.87 -1.18 -11.70
CA GLU A 94 10.81 -0.50 -10.81
C GLU A 94 10.97 1.01 -11.09
N ASP A 95 10.39 1.51 -12.19
CA ASP A 95 10.38 2.93 -12.56
C ASP A 95 9.12 3.65 -12.05
N LEU A 96 8.26 2.96 -11.30
CA LEU A 96 7.12 3.56 -10.63
C LEU A 96 7.54 4.75 -9.76
N HIS A 97 6.82 5.85 -9.92
CA HIS A 97 6.87 7.03 -9.06
C HIS A 97 5.45 7.39 -8.66
N THR A 98 5.23 7.60 -7.36
CA THR A 98 3.93 8.02 -6.87
C THR A 98 4.03 9.32 -6.10
N ILE A 99 3.04 10.18 -6.31
CA ILE A 99 2.80 11.38 -5.50
C ILE A 99 1.43 11.23 -4.84
N GLU A 100 1.42 11.04 -3.54
CA GLU A 100 0.22 10.92 -2.73
C GLU A 100 -0.06 12.21 -1.97
N ARG A 101 -1.33 12.51 -1.76
CA ARG A 101 -1.80 13.69 -1.03
C ARG A 101 -2.86 13.25 -0.03
N PHE A 102 -2.54 13.30 1.25
CA PHE A 102 -3.45 13.05 2.35
C PHE A 102 -3.89 14.38 2.94
N THR A 103 -5.12 14.81 2.67
CA THR A 103 -5.65 16.09 3.12
C THR A 103 -6.62 15.89 4.27
N MET A 104 -6.26 16.38 5.46
CA MET A 104 -7.19 16.44 6.59
C MET A 104 -8.26 17.49 6.28
N VAL A 105 -9.49 17.06 6.01
CA VAL A 105 -10.62 17.97 5.73
C VAL A 105 -11.44 18.26 6.99
N ASP A 106 -11.46 17.32 7.93
CA ASP A 106 -12.01 17.49 9.28
C ASP A 106 -11.35 16.49 10.26
N GLU A 107 -11.92 16.35 11.46
CA GLU A 107 -11.40 15.47 12.52
C GLU A 107 -11.49 13.97 12.21
N ASN A 108 -12.35 13.56 11.28
CA ASN A 108 -12.68 12.17 10.99
C ASN A 108 -12.47 11.77 9.53
N THR A 109 -12.16 12.71 8.64
CA THR A 109 -12.03 12.43 7.20
C THR A 109 -10.72 12.93 6.63
N ILE A 110 -10.07 12.04 5.87
CA ILE A 110 -8.89 12.33 5.06
C ILE A 110 -9.28 12.14 3.60
N GLU A 111 -9.16 13.19 2.80
CA GLU A 111 -9.22 13.05 1.34
C GLU A 111 -7.86 12.58 0.82
N TYR A 112 -7.87 11.56 -0.01
CA TYR A 112 -6.68 10.93 -0.58
C TYR A 112 -6.69 11.08 -2.10
N GLU A 113 -5.59 11.54 -2.65
CA GLU A 113 -5.31 11.51 -4.08
C GLU A 113 -3.93 10.90 -4.30
N VAL A 114 -3.80 10.01 -5.28
CA VAL A 114 -2.52 9.48 -5.75
C VAL A 114 -2.36 9.71 -7.24
N THR A 115 -1.20 10.24 -7.62
CA THR A 115 -0.73 10.25 -9.00
C THR A 115 0.23 9.08 -9.18
N ILE A 116 -0.01 8.27 -10.22
CA ILE A 116 0.75 7.09 -10.56
C ILE A 116 1.46 7.36 -11.89
N ASP A 117 2.79 7.39 -11.87
CA ASP A 117 3.63 7.52 -13.05
C ASP A 117 4.51 6.26 -13.20
N ASP A 118 4.26 5.50 -14.26
CA ASP A 118 5.07 4.33 -14.61
C ASP A 118 5.27 4.31 -16.14
N PRO A 119 6.35 4.93 -16.64
CA PRO A 119 6.57 5.12 -18.07
C PRO A 119 6.88 3.81 -18.82
N LYS A 120 7.14 2.70 -18.10
CA LYS A 120 7.33 1.38 -18.71
C LYS A 120 6.00 0.71 -19.05
N LEU A 121 4.92 1.06 -18.34
CA LEU A 121 3.61 0.42 -18.49
C LEU A 121 2.53 1.34 -19.07
N PHE A 122 2.61 2.65 -18.83
CA PHE A 122 1.59 3.61 -19.25
C PHE A 122 2.16 4.68 -20.18
N THR A 123 1.29 5.28 -20.99
CA THR A 123 1.65 6.35 -21.93
C THR A 123 1.75 7.72 -21.25
N GLY A 124 1.35 7.82 -19.98
CA GLY A 124 1.45 9.02 -19.16
C GLY A 124 0.88 8.78 -17.75
N PRO A 125 1.13 9.72 -16.82
CA PRO A 125 0.66 9.62 -15.46
C PRO A 125 -0.87 9.74 -15.39
N TRP A 126 -1.45 9.04 -14.42
CA TRP A 126 -2.89 9.07 -14.15
C TRP A 126 -3.16 9.19 -12.65
N LYS A 127 -4.39 9.52 -12.29
CA LYS A 127 -4.78 9.81 -10.90
C LYS A 127 -5.95 8.98 -10.43
N VAL A 128 -5.93 8.69 -9.14
CA VAL A 128 -7.03 8.08 -8.39
C VAL A 128 -7.28 8.92 -7.15
N ALA A 129 -8.53 9.05 -6.76
CA ALA A 129 -8.91 9.75 -5.55
C ALA A 129 -9.98 8.96 -4.78
N GLY A 130 -9.99 9.15 -3.47
CA GLY A 130 -10.95 8.55 -2.54
C GLY A 130 -10.86 9.25 -1.19
N SER A 131 -11.56 8.71 -0.20
CA SER A 131 -11.51 9.25 1.15
C SER A 131 -11.43 8.15 2.20
N PHE A 132 -10.73 8.45 3.28
CA PHE A 132 -10.63 7.61 4.45
C PHE A 132 -11.46 8.21 5.57
N SER A 133 -12.25 7.35 6.21
CA SER A 133 -13.05 7.71 7.37
C SER A 133 -12.48 7.07 8.62
N ARG A 134 -12.44 7.83 9.71
CA ARG A 134 -12.08 7.31 11.03
C ARG A 134 -13.02 6.16 11.39
N VAL A 135 -12.44 5.05 11.84
CA VAL A 135 -13.19 3.89 12.32
C VAL A 135 -14.08 4.26 13.50
N ALA A 136 -15.19 3.52 13.66
CA ALA A 136 -16.07 3.69 14.80
C ALA A 136 -15.34 3.42 16.13
N GLN A 137 -15.75 4.10 17.19
CA GLN A 137 -15.15 3.92 18.51
C GLN A 137 -15.26 2.46 18.97
N GLY A 138 -14.15 1.89 19.47
CA GLY A 138 -14.08 0.50 19.92
C GLY A 138 -13.76 -0.52 18.83
N VAL A 139 -13.58 -0.09 17.58
CA VAL A 139 -12.99 -0.91 16.52
C VAL A 139 -11.47 -0.79 16.61
N GLU A 140 -10.79 -1.92 16.75
CA GLU A 140 -9.34 -2.02 16.75
C GLU A 140 -8.87 -2.93 15.61
N SER A 141 -7.69 -2.65 15.07
CA SER A 141 -7.03 -3.56 14.14
C SER A 141 -6.70 -4.86 14.87
N LEU A 142 -7.19 -5.99 14.35
CA LEU A 142 -6.91 -7.33 14.88
C LEU A 142 -5.77 -7.98 14.09
N GLU A 143 -5.22 -9.06 14.64
CA GLU A 143 -4.16 -9.83 13.98
C GLU A 143 -4.62 -10.35 12.61
N PHE A 144 -3.79 -10.10 11.58
CA PHE A 144 -3.93 -10.73 10.28
C PHE A 144 -2.87 -11.82 10.10
N ALA A 145 -3.30 -13.08 10.09
CA ALA A 145 -2.41 -14.21 9.86
C ALA A 145 -2.52 -14.70 8.41
N CYS A 146 -1.48 -14.44 7.60
CA CYS A 146 -1.33 -15.11 6.31
C CYS A 146 -0.91 -16.58 6.55
N ALA A 147 -1.77 -17.53 6.14
CA ALA A 147 -1.47 -18.95 6.22
C ALA A 147 -1.02 -19.47 4.84
N GLU A 148 0.25 -19.82 4.72
CA GLU A 148 0.76 -20.50 3.52
C GLU A 148 0.10 -21.89 3.37
N GLY A 149 -0.28 -22.25 2.14
CA GLY A 149 -0.88 -23.55 1.86
C GLY A 149 -2.37 -23.67 2.22
N SER A 150 -3.11 -22.55 2.21
CA SER A 150 -4.56 -22.54 2.46
C SER A 150 -5.31 -23.65 1.71
N GLN A 151 -6.00 -24.48 2.50
CA GLN A 151 -6.88 -25.54 2.00
C GLN A 151 -8.31 -25.05 1.78
N THR A 152 -8.61 -23.75 1.96
CA THR A 152 -9.97 -23.21 1.87
C THR A 152 -10.69 -23.62 0.58
N LEU A 153 -10.04 -23.49 -0.58
CA LEU A 153 -10.62 -23.95 -1.85
C LEU A 153 -10.81 -25.47 -1.92
N GLN A 154 -9.90 -26.26 -1.33
CA GLN A 154 -10.06 -27.73 -1.27
C GLN A 154 -11.18 -28.14 -0.30
N ASN A 155 -11.37 -27.41 0.78
CA ASN A 155 -12.43 -27.67 1.76
C ASN A 155 -13.80 -27.26 1.22
N ILE A 156 -13.88 -26.17 0.44
CA ILE A 156 -15.14 -25.70 -0.17
C ILE A 156 -15.49 -26.51 -1.42
N PHE A 157 -14.52 -26.75 -2.32
CA PHE A 157 -14.78 -27.32 -3.65
C PHE A 157 -14.31 -28.77 -3.82
N GLY A 158 -13.66 -29.35 -2.81
CA GLY A 158 -13.02 -30.66 -2.92
C GLY A 158 -11.67 -30.61 -3.66
N LEU A 159 -11.05 -31.78 -3.83
CA LEU A 159 -9.84 -31.89 -4.65
C LEU A 159 -10.20 -31.71 -6.13
N PRO A 160 -9.44 -30.89 -6.90
CA PRO A 160 -9.62 -30.84 -8.35
C PRO A 160 -9.41 -32.25 -8.95
N PRO A 161 -10.13 -32.60 -10.02
CA PRO A 161 -9.97 -33.90 -10.65
C PRO A 161 -8.52 -34.11 -11.07
N ALA A 162 -7.96 -35.28 -10.75
CA ALA A 162 -6.60 -35.63 -11.13
C ALA A 162 -6.46 -35.51 -12.66
N THR A 163 -5.52 -34.68 -13.12
CA THR A 163 -5.12 -34.65 -14.53
C THR A 163 -4.61 -36.03 -14.91
N ARG A 164 -5.24 -36.63 -15.93
CA ARG A 164 -4.76 -37.88 -16.56
C ARG A 164 -3.43 -37.65 -17.27
#